data_AF-A0A9C9K0R7-F1
#
_entry.id   AF-A0A9C9K0R7-F1
#
_cell.length_a   1.000
_cell.length_b   1.000
_cell.length_c   1.000
_cell.angle_alpha   90.00
_cell.angle_beta   90.00
_cell.angle_gamma   90.00
#
_symmetry.space_group_name_H-M   'P 1'
#
loop_
_entity.id
_entity.type
_entity.pdbx_description
1 polymer ?
#
loop_
_entity_poly.entity_id
_entity_poly.type
_entity_poly.pdbx_seq_one_letter_code
_entity_poly.pdbx_strand_id
1 'polypeptide(L)'
;MSDLLLAKEIVKDTIENYLRKGNLRVVPHPSHWFTERYTTLYIYYEIYDIVPDSNRIKVVYTIKDEAGKTLRKIPQYVEKKFTSQALNLGLNIETFKTGRYTLVVEVEDPTAAAPSRKQTSFRIIKAVKEEPISYEGLPYYDKIGIFLSPAEYRAFQNMPEQGKKTYLQKFWTKMDYFEIARRFEYAEDHYRQGNKPGYETDRGKIYVKYGPPDEKELSTIAIEESKPYERWYYFNGYQFIFVDVRGTNEFTLVWTNVRDEHSQPTLYKYLPAAIREEIK
;
A
#
# COMPACT_ATOMS: atom_id res chain seq x y z
N MET A 1 -31.19 -32.78 -10.32
CA MET A 1 -29.95 -32.07 -10.71
C MET A 1 -28.73 -32.80 -10.15
N SER A 2 -27.57 -32.68 -10.80
CA SER A 2 -26.29 -33.19 -10.31
C SER A 2 -25.79 -32.41 -9.09
N ASP A 3 -24.67 -32.86 -8.50
CA ASP A 3 -23.94 -32.05 -7.53
C ASP A 3 -23.30 -30.82 -8.17
N LEU A 4 -23.07 -29.80 -7.34
CA LEU A 4 -22.48 -28.52 -7.75
C LEU A 4 -20.96 -28.63 -7.82
N LEU A 5 -20.41 -28.46 -9.02
CA LEU A 5 -18.97 -28.38 -9.24
C LEU A 5 -18.51 -26.94 -9.15
N LEU A 6 -17.66 -26.62 -8.18
CA LEU A 6 -16.93 -25.36 -8.18
C LEU A 6 -15.71 -25.46 -9.10
N ALA A 7 -15.53 -24.45 -9.93
CA ALA A 7 -14.47 -24.37 -10.91
C ALA A 7 -13.64 -23.11 -10.72
N LYS A 8 -12.36 -23.18 -11.09
CA LYS A 8 -11.48 -22.00 -11.14
C LYS A 8 -11.57 -21.27 -12.47
N GLU A 9 -12.05 -21.96 -13.49
CA GLU A 9 -12.15 -21.46 -14.86
C GLU A 9 -13.22 -22.27 -15.62
N ILE A 10 -14.06 -21.59 -16.40
CA ILE A 10 -14.93 -22.17 -17.43
C ILE A 10 -14.70 -21.38 -18.72
N VAL A 11 -14.21 -22.04 -19.76
CA VAL A 11 -14.00 -21.41 -21.08
C VAL A 11 -14.63 -22.23 -22.19
N LYS A 12 -14.98 -21.56 -23.29
CA LYS A 12 -15.39 -22.21 -24.53
C LYS A 12 -14.20 -22.98 -25.08
N ASP A 13 -14.39 -24.26 -25.32
CA ASP A 13 -13.33 -25.13 -25.78
C ASP A 13 -13.10 -24.95 -27.29
N THR A 14 -11.85 -24.74 -27.69
CA THR A 14 -11.42 -24.59 -29.09
C THR A 14 -10.44 -25.70 -29.52
N ILE A 15 -10.13 -26.66 -28.62
CA ILE A 15 -9.12 -27.71 -28.83
C ILE A 15 -9.69 -29.05 -28.34
N GLU A 16 -9.70 -30.10 -29.15
CA GLU A 16 -10.23 -31.42 -28.75
C GLU A 16 -9.35 -32.08 -27.67
N ASN A 17 -9.78 -32.08 -26.39
CA ASN A 17 -9.06 -32.71 -25.28
C ASN A 17 -10.00 -33.30 -24.18
N TYR A 18 -9.42 -34.07 -23.25
CA TYR A 18 -10.07 -35.01 -22.31
C TYR A 18 -10.92 -34.42 -21.16
N LEU A 19 -11.07 -33.09 -21.04
CA LEU A 19 -11.82 -32.42 -19.96
C LEU A 19 -13.13 -31.77 -20.45
N ARG A 20 -13.81 -32.40 -21.41
CA ARG A 20 -15.05 -31.85 -22.00
C ARG A 20 -16.28 -32.11 -21.14
N LYS A 21 -17.07 -31.04 -20.97
CA LYS A 21 -18.47 -31.07 -20.52
C LYS A 21 -19.32 -30.34 -21.57
N GLY A 22 -19.62 -31.02 -22.68
CA GLY A 22 -20.16 -30.41 -23.90
C GLY A 22 -19.08 -29.65 -24.69
N ASN A 23 -19.34 -28.39 -25.02
CA ASN A 23 -18.40 -27.47 -25.71
C ASN A 23 -17.59 -26.58 -24.75
N LEU A 24 -17.58 -26.92 -23.46
CA LEU A 24 -16.90 -26.17 -22.41
C LEU A 24 -15.75 -26.98 -21.83
N ARG A 25 -14.63 -26.30 -21.59
CA ARG A 25 -13.56 -26.78 -20.71
C ARG A 25 -13.85 -26.23 -19.32
N VAL A 26 -14.19 -27.13 -18.41
CA VAL A 26 -14.42 -26.82 -16.99
C VAL A 26 -13.23 -27.31 -16.21
N VAL A 27 -12.54 -26.43 -15.49
CA VAL A 27 -11.41 -26.83 -14.64
C VAL A 27 -11.87 -26.85 -13.18
N PRO A 28 -12.05 -28.05 -12.59
CA PRO A 28 -12.48 -28.18 -11.20
C PRO A 28 -11.57 -27.41 -10.23
N HIS A 29 -12.15 -26.95 -9.13
CA HIS A 29 -11.42 -26.37 -8.01
C HIS A 29 -11.75 -27.09 -6.69
N PRO A 30 -11.21 -28.30 -6.47
CA PRO A 30 -11.65 -29.19 -5.39
C PRO A 30 -11.40 -28.64 -3.97
N SER A 31 -10.47 -27.70 -3.78
CA SER A 31 -10.21 -27.14 -2.45
C SER A 31 -11.34 -26.25 -1.94
N HIS A 32 -12.16 -25.70 -2.85
CA HIS A 32 -13.20 -24.71 -2.54
C HIS A 32 -12.64 -23.47 -1.81
N TRP A 33 -11.33 -23.21 -1.90
CA TRP A 33 -10.66 -22.05 -1.28
C TRP A 33 -10.24 -21.05 -2.35
N PHE A 34 -10.79 -19.84 -2.26
CA PHE A 34 -10.58 -18.76 -3.20
C PHE A 34 -9.70 -17.70 -2.53
N THR A 35 -8.42 -17.68 -2.91
CA THR A 35 -7.49 -16.61 -2.52
C THR A 35 -7.68 -15.36 -3.38
N GLU A 36 -7.00 -14.27 -3.05
CA GLU A 36 -7.08 -12.98 -3.75
C GLU A 36 -6.82 -13.02 -5.27
N ARG A 37 -6.18 -14.07 -5.79
CA ARG A 37 -6.00 -14.30 -7.23
C ARG A 37 -7.30 -14.67 -7.97
N TYR A 38 -8.36 -15.05 -7.25
CA TYR A 38 -9.64 -15.43 -7.85
C TYR A 38 -10.68 -14.33 -7.61
N THR A 39 -11.03 -13.60 -8.67
CA THR A 39 -12.07 -12.56 -8.63
C THR A 39 -13.45 -13.11 -8.95
N THR A 40 -13.54 -14.30 -9.56
CA THR A 40 -14.78 -14.94 -10.00
C THR A 40 -14.90 -16.35 -9.47
N LEU A 41 -16.05 -16.67 -8.88
CA LEU A 41 -16.49 -18.03 -8.55
C LEU A 41 -17.23 -18.62 -9.75
N TYR A 42 -16.71 -19.71 -10.32
CA TYR A 42 -17.41 -20.44 -11.37
C TYR A 42 -18.10 -21.67 -10.81
N ILE A 43 -19.32 -21.92 -11.28
CA ILE A 43 -20.11 -23.09 -10.90
C ILE A 43 -20.55 -23.80 -12.17
N TYR A 44 -20.52 -25.14 -12.14
CA TYR A 44 -21.05 -26.02 -13.18
C TYR A 44 -21.92 -27.11 -12.55
N TYR A 45 -23.03 -27.45 -13.18
CA TYR A 45 -23.86 -28.61 -12.83
C TYR A 45 -24.80 -28.96 -13.99
N GLU A 46 -25.43 -30.12 -13.91
CA GLU A 46 -26.37 -30.61 -14.92
C GLU A 46 -27.77 -30.77 -14.31
N ILE A 47 -28.77 -30.44 -15.10
CA ILE A 47 -30.18 -30.75 -14.84
C ILE A 47 -30.61 -31.87 -15.78
N TYR A 48 -31.44 -32.78 -15.28
CA TYR A 48 -31.92 -33.99 -15.96
C TYR A 48 -33.44 -34.03 -15.88
N ASP A 49 -34.05 -34.95 -16.64
CA ASP A 49 -35.50 -35.23 -16.63
C ASP A 49 -36.36 -34.01 -17.01
N ILE A 50 -35.81 -33.14 -17.86
CA ILE A 50 -36.52 -31.96 -18.38
C ILE A 50 -37.45 -32.44 -19.49
N VAL A 51 -38.70 -31.98 -19.48
CA VAL A 51 -39.62 -32.16 -20.60
C VAL A 51 -39.43 -31.01 -21.60
N PRO A 52 -38.83 -31.20 -22.78
CA PRO A 52 -38.61 -30.10 -23.70
C PRO A 52 -39.93 -29.48 -24.17
N ASP A 53 -40.05 -28.17 -24.02
CA ASP A 53 -41.26 -27.40 -24.35
C ASP A 53 -40.89 -25.92 -24.61
N SER A 54 -41.90 -25.07 -24.82
CA SER A 54 -41.70 -23.61 -24.99
C SER A 54 -41.56 -22.83 -23.68
N ASN A 55 -41.58 -23.51 -22.53
CA ASN A 55 -41.45 -22.89 -21.21
C ASN A 55 -39.99 -22.75 -20.79
N ARG A 56 -39.78 -22.10 -19.64
CA ARG A 56 -38.47 -21.89 -19.03
C ARG A 56 -38.43 -22.42 -17.61
N ILE A 57 -37.29 -22.98 -17.25
CA ILE A 57 -36.93 -23.31 -15.87
C ILE A 57 -36.37 -22.05 -15.22
N LYS A 58 -36.80 -21.76 -13.99
CA LYS A 58 -36.21 -20.70 -13.17
C LYS A 58 -35.17 -21.31 -12.24
N VAL A 59 -33.96 -20.78 -12.30
CA VAL A 59 -32.85 -21.14 -11.42
C VAL A 59 -32.55 -19.94 -10.53
N VAL A 60 -32.42 -20.17 -9.23
CA VAL A 60 -32.08 -19.13 -8.26
C VAL A 60 -30.80 -19.50 -7.54
N TYR A 61 -29.77 -18.67 -7.73
CA TYR A 61 -28.50 -18.76 -7.02
C TYR A 61 -28.54 -17.84 -5.81
N THR A 62 -28.37 -18.40 -4.61
CA THR A 62 -28.34 -17.63 -3.36
C THR A 62 -27.01 -17.83 -2.68
N ILE A 63 -26.27 -16.74 -2.41
CA ILE A 63 -25.06 -16.79 -1.59
C ILE A 63 -25.37 -16.26 -0.20
N LYS A 64 -24.97 -17.04 0.81
CA LYS A 64 -25.09 -16.72 2.21
C LYS A 64 -23.72 -16.63 2.87
N ASP A 65 -23.55 -15.73 3.82
CA ASP A 65 -22.38 -15.71 4.70
C ASP A 65 -22.47 -16.80 5.78
N GLU A 66 -21.45 -16.86 6.65
CA GLU A 66 -21.37 -17.85 7.73
C GLU A 66 -22.49 -17.71 8.77
N ALA A 67 -23.07 -16.51 8.94
CA ALA A 67 -24.24 -16.28 9.79
C ALA A 67 -25.57 -16.65 9.08
N GLY A 68 -25.52 -17.11 7.83
CA GLY A 68 -26.69 -17.45 7.03
C GLY A 68 -27.39 -16.24 6.39
N LYS A 69 -26.85 -15.03 6.53
CA LYS A 69 -27.39 -13.82 5.90
C LYS A 69 -27.19 -13.91 4.39
N THR A 70 -28.25 -13.65 3.65
CA THR A 70 -28.20 -13.59 2.18
C THR A 70 -27.40 -12.37 1.73
N LEU A 71 -26.31 -12.59 0.99
CA LEU A 71 -25.49 -11.54 0.41
C LEU A 71 -25.86 -11.24 -1.03
N ARG A 72 -26.21 -12.28 -1.80
CA ARG A 72 -26.66 -12.16 -3.19
C ARG A 72 -27.74 -13.19 -3.49
N LYS A 73 -28.69 -12.81 -4.34
CA LYS A 73 -29.73 -13.68 -4.89
C LYS A 73 -29.90 -13.36 -6.38
N ILE A 74 -29.65 -14.33 -7.25
CA ILE A 74 -29.60 -14.13 -8.69
C ILE A 74 -30.56 -15.12 -9.36
N PRO A 75 -31.68 -14.64 -9.93
CA PRO A 75 -32.53 -15.46 -10.77
C PRO A 75 -31.96 -15.57 -12.19
N GLN A 76 -32.09 -16.74 -12.80
CA GLN A 76 -31.77 -17.02 -14.19
C GLN A 76 -32.90 -17.87 -14.78
N TYR A 77 -33.27 -17.60 -16.02
CA TYR A 77 -34.27 -18.37 -16.74
C TYR A 77 -33.60 -19.16 -17.86
N VAL A 78 -33.91 -20.45 -17.96
CA VAL A 78 -33.28 -21.40 -18.89
C VAL A 78 -34.36 -22.02 -19.76
N GLU A 79 -34.19 -21.97 -21.08
CA GLU A 79 -35.10 -22.62 -22.03
C GLU A 79 -35.00 -24.15 -21.95
N LYS A 80 -36.13 -24.84 -22.07
CA LYS A 80 -36.22 -26.30 -21.98
C LYS A 80 -36.00 -26.95 -23.35
N LYS A 81 -34.75 -26.96 -23.84
CA LYS A 81 -34.41 -27.47 -25.19
C LYS A 81 -34.13 -28.96 -25.23
N PHE A 82 -33.50 -29.49 -24.19
CA PHE A 82 -33.06 -30.88 -24.13
C PHE A 82 -33.50 -31.53 -22.82
N THR A 83 -33.60 -32.87 -22.82
CA THR A 83 -33.95 -33.66 -21.63
C THR A 83 -32.90 -33.59 -20.52
N SER A 84 -31.66 -33.27 -20.88
CA SER A 84 -30.58 -32.92 -19.96
C SER A 84 -29.85 -31.68 -20.46
N GLN A 85 -29.53 -30.74 -19.57
CA GLN A 85 -28.84 -29.51 -19.89
C GLN A 85 -27.78 -29.17 -18.85
N ALA A 86 -26.59 -28.81 -19.33
CA ALA A 86 -25.51 -28.27 -18.51
C ALA A 86 -25.75 -26.78 -18.25
N LEU A 87 -25.54 -26.36 -17.00
CA LEU A 87 -25.65 -24.97 -16.56
C LEU A 87 -24.37 -24.51 -15.88
N ASN A 88 -24.07 -23.22 -16.07
CA ASN A 88 -22.95 -22.58 -15.42
C ASN A 88 -23.27 -21.13 -15.01
N LEU A 89 -22.49 -20.63 -14.05
CA LEU A 89 -22.55 -19.24 -13.60
C LEU A 89 -21.14 -18.79 -13.20
N GLY A 90 -20.76 -17.58 -13.60
CA GLY A 90 -19.62 -16.85 -13.05
C GLY A 90 -20.11 -15.73 -12.14
N LEU A 91 -19.63 -15.71 -10.89
CA LEU A 91 -20.01 -14.69 -9.91
C LEU A 91 -18.79 -13.92 -9.42
N ASN A 92 -18.78 -12.60 -9.58
CA ASN A 92 -17.71 -11.76 -9.02
C ASN A 92 -17.76 -11.82 -7.48
N ILE A 93 -16.68 -12.33 -6.90
CA ILE A 93 -16.42 -12.44 -5.46
C ILE A 93 -15.34 -11.46 -4.97
N GLU A 94 -14.88 -10.55 -5.84
CA GLU A 94 -13.78 -9.63 -5.55
C GLU A 94 -14.06 -8.73 -4.35
N THR A 95 -15.32 -8.38 -4.07
CA THR A 95 -15.69 -7.52 -2.93
C THR A 95 -16.05 -8.29 -1.66
N PHE A 96 -16.09 -9.62 -1.72
CA PHE A 96 -16.45 -10.45 -0.56
C PHE A 96 -15.32 -10.46 0.47
N LYS A 97 -15.64 -10.51 1.76
CA LYS A 97 -14.62 -10.51 2.83
C LYS A 97 -14.01 -11.91 2.99
N THR A 98 -12.90 -11.98 3.73
CA THR A 98 -12.38 -13.28 4.20
C THR A 98 -13.44 -13.95 5.07
N GLY A 99 -13.74 -15.22 4.80
CA GLY A 99 -14.78 -15.95 5.52
C GLY A 99 -15.28 -17.20 4.78
N ARG A 100 -16.23 -17.89 5.42
CA ARG A 100 -16.95 -19.03 4.84
C ARG A 100 -18.27 -18.57 4.24
N TYR A 101 -18.62 -19.15 3.10
CA TYR A 101 -19.83 -18.86 2.36
C TYR A 101 -20.53 -20.14 1.92
N THR A 102 -21.86 -20.05 1.77
CA THR A 102 -22.69 -21.12 1.21
C THR A 102 -23.32 -20.63 -0.08
N LEU A 103 -23.16 -21.39 -1.16
CA LEU A 103 -23.94 -21.24 -2.38
C LEU A 103 -25.10 -22.24 -2.36
N VAL A 104 -26.31 -21.75 -2.56
CA VAL A 104 -27.52 -22.54 -2.73
C VAL A 104 -28.02 -22.34 -4.15
N VAL A 105 -28.29 -23.44 -4.85
CA VAL A 105 -28.92 -23.44 -6.18
C VAL A 105 -30.28 -24.11 -6.05
N GLU A 106 -31.32 -23.38 -6.42
CA GLU A 106 -32.69 -23.86 -6.44
C GLU A 106 -33.22 -23.81 -7.87
N VAL A 107 -33.80 -24.90 -8.33
CA VAL A 107 -34.32 -25.07 -9.69
C VAL A 107 -35.82 -25.30 -9.59
N GLU A 108 -36.59 -24.37 -10.13
CA GLU A 108 -38.05 -24.38 -10.22
C GLU A 108 -38.44 -24.66 -11.67
N ASP A 109 -38.99 -25.85 -11.95
CA ASP A 109 -39.63 -26.16 -13.23
C ASP A 109 -41.15 -26.13 -13.03
N PRO A 110 -41.90 -25.30 -13.78
CA PRO A 110 -43.37 -25.25 -13.71
C PRO A 110 -44.05 -26.61 -13.93
N THR A 111 -43.40 -27.54 -14.65
CA THR A 111 -43.97 -28.89 -14.90
C THR A 111 -43.60 -29.91 -13.83
N ALA A 112 -42.70 -29.57 -12.90
CA ALA A 112 -42.27 -30.48 -11.83
C ALA A 112 -43.10 -30.30 -10.57
N ALA A 113 -43.33 -31.39 -9.84
CA ALA A 113 -44.11 -31.39 -8.60
C ALA A 113 -43.43 -30.62 -7.44
N ALA A 114 -42.10 -30.52 -7.44
CA ALA A 114 -41.34 -29.85 -6.39
C ALA A 114 -40.04 -29.22 -6.95
N PRO A 115 -39.56 -28.11 -6.36
CA PRO A 115 -38.27 -27.55 -6.73
C PRO A 115 -37.12 -28.47 -6.32
N SER A 116 -36.06 -28.49 -7.13
CA SER A 116 -34.82 -29.19 -6.80
C SER A 116 -33.85 -28.22 -6.14
N ARG A 117 -33.23 -28.60 -5.02
CA ARG A 117 -32.29 -27.75 -4.27
C ARG A 117 -30.97 -28.48 -3.98
N LYS A 118 -29.85 -27.83 -4.27
CA LYS A 118 -28.49 -28.27 -3.89
C LYS A 118 -27.72 -27.11 -3.29
N GLN A 119 -26.72 -27.41 -2.47
CA GLN A 119 -25.86 -26.41 -1.87
C GLN A 119 -24.43 -26.89 -1.76
N THR A 120 -23.48 -25.95 -1.77
CA THR A 120 -22.06 -26.20 -1.54
C THR A 120 -21.46 -25.05 -0.73
N SER A 121 -20.35 -25.31 -0.04
CA SER A 121 -19.63 -24.32 0.75
C SER A 121 -18.29 -23.98 0.09
N PHE A 122 -17.87 -22.74 0.23
CA PHE A 122 -16.55 -22.28 -0.18
C PHE A 122 -15.99 -21.27 0.82
N ARG A 123 -14.67 -21.04 0.76
CA ARG A 123 -13.97 -20.08 1.61
C ARG A 123 -13.28 -19.04 0.75
N ILE A 124 -13.34 -17.79 1.20
CA ILE A 124 -12.54 -16.71 0.65
C ILE A 124 -11.45 -16.39 1.66
N ILE A 125 -10.20 -16.37 1.20
CA ILE A 125 -9.02 -16.06 2.00
C ILE A 125 -8.30 -14.91 1.30
N LYS A 126 -8.59 -13.68 1.70
CA LYS A 126 -7.81 -12.51 1.29
C LYS A 126 -6.66 -12.32 2.26
N ALA A 127 -5.50 -11.91 1.75
CA ALA A 127 -4.48 -11.38 2.63
C ALA A 127 -5.11 -10.22 3.41
N VAL A 128 -4.91 -10.21 4.73
CA VAL A 128 -5.21 -9.02 5.52
C VAL A 128 -4.24 -7.96 4.98
N LYS A 129 -4.76 -6.98 4.23
CA LYS A 129 -4.03 -5.72 4.08
C LYS A 129 -3.97 -5.17 5.48
N GLU A 130 -2.83 -5.31 6.16
CA GLU A 130 -2.58 -4.57 7.39
C GLU A 130 -2.90 -3.12 7.09
N GLU A 131 -3.83 -2.53 7.85
CA GLU A 131 -4.05 -1.10 7.72
C GLU A 131 -2.71 -0.43 8.05
N PRO A 132 -2.23 0.50 7.20
CA PRO A 132 -0.98 1.17 7.47
C PRO A 132 -1.06 1.82 8.85
N ILE A 133 -0.03 1.61 9.66
CA ILE A 133 0.09 2.24 10.98
C ILE A 133 -0.10 3.75 10.79
N SER A 134 -1.12 4.30 11.44
CA SER A 134 -1.34 5.75 11.45
C SER A 134 -0.53 6.37 12.58
N TYR A 135 0.19 7.44 12.26
CA TYR A 135 0.97 8.23 13.23
C TYR A 135 0.30 9.60 13.50
N GLU A 136 -0.94 9.79 13.04
CA GLU A 136 -1.68 11.04 13.25
C GLU A 136 -1.80 11.37 14.75
N GLY A 137 -1.43 12.60 15.11
CA GLY A 137 -1.45 13.07 16.50
C GLY A 137 -0.16 12.80 17.30
N LEU A 138 0.80 12.07 16.75
CA LEU A 138 2.11 11.90 17.38
C LEU A 138 3.06 13.08 17.09
N PRO A 139 4.07 13.33 17.94
CA PRO A 139 5.04 14.42 17.73
C PRO A 139 5.74 14.38 16.36
N TYR A 140 6.02 15.54 15.78
CA TYR A 140 6.73 15.66 14.48
C TYR A 140 6.02 15.06 13.25
N TYR A 141 4.85 14.45 13.41
CA TYR A 141 4.09 13.82 12.33
C TYR A 141 3.86 14.76 11.13
N ASP A 142 3.65 16.04 11.38
CA ASP A 142 3.41 17.08 10.39
C ASP A 142 4.68 17.87 9.99
N LYS A 143 5.81 17.65 10.65
CA LYS A 143 7.09 18.33 10.40
C LYS A 143 7.90 17.71 9.25
N ILE A 144 7.23 17.35 8.16
CA ILE A 144 7.88 16.72 7.00
C ILE A 144 8.69 17.69 6.13
N GLY A 145 8.61 19.01 6.38
CA GLY A 145 9.21 20.03 5.53
C GLY A 145 10.73 19.90 5.35
N ILE A 146 11.43 19.31 6.32
CA ILE A 146 12.88 19.03 6.26
C ILE A 146 13.22 18.04 5.14
N PHE A 147 12.30 17.13 4.80
CA PHE A 147 12.51 16.07 3.81
C PHE A 147 12.08 16.45 2.39
N LEU A 148 11.47 17.63 2.22
CA LEU A 148 10.87 18.05 0.96
C LEU A 148 11.68 19.19 0.34
N SER A 149 11.71 19.25 -0.99
CA SER A 149 12.18 20.44 -1.69
C SER A 149 11.27 21.65 -1.40
N PRO A 150 11.76 22.88 -1.60
CA PRO A 150 10.94 24.08 -1.43
C PRO A 150 9.69 24.12 -2.31
N ALA A 151 9.71 23.45 -3.48
CA ALA A 151 8.54 23.35 -4.36
C ALA A 151 7.52 22.34 -3.82
N GLU A 152 7.97 21.16 -3.41
CA GLU A 152 7.10 20.12 -2.83
C GLU A 152 6.47 20.57 -1.52
N TYR A 153 7.23 21.23 -0.64
CA TYR A 153 6.69 21.73 0.61
C TYR A 153 5.64 22.82 0.38
N ARG A 154 5.86 23.74 -0.58
CA ARG A 154 4.85 24.72 -0.98
C ARG A 154 3.59 24.05 -1.55
N ALA A 155 3.75 23.03 -2.39
CA ALA A 155 2.63 22.26 -2.91
C ALA A 155 1.84 21.59 -1.78
N PHE A 156 2.53 20.95 -0.83
CA PHE A 156 1.93 20.35 0.36
C PHE A 156 1.15 21.38 1.19
N GLN A 157 1.72 22.56 1.45
CA GLN A 157 1.07 23.60 2.25
C GLN A 157 -0.24 24.11 1.62
N ASN A 158 -0.32 24.11 0.28
CA ASN A 158 -1.50 24.56 -0.46
C ASN A 158 -2.58 23.47 -0.63
N MET A 159 -2.35 22.23 -0.16
CA MET A 159 -3.36 21.16 -0.26
C MET A 159 -4.53 21.38 0.72
N PRO A 160 -5.76 20.96 0.36
CA PRO A 160 -6.86 20.84 1.31
C PRO A 160 -6.49 19.89 2.47
N GLU A 161 -7.15 20.04 3.63
CA GLU A 161 -6.85 19.26 4.84
C GLU A 161 -6.88 17.73 4.59
N GLN A 162 -7.92 17.24 3.91
CA GLN A 162 -8.01 15.82 3.53
C GLN A 162 -6.86 15.39 2.60
N GLY A 163 -6.39 16.30 1.75
CA GLY A 163 -5.23 16.10 0.89
C GLY A 163 -3.93 16.00 1.70
N LYS A 164 -3.72 16.89 2.67
CA LYS A 164 -2.56 16.84 3.59
C LYS A 164 -2.54 15.54 4.39
N LYS A 165 -3.67 15.10 4.94
CA LYS A 165 -3.78 13.81 5.65
C LYS A 165 -3.38 12.63 4.76
N THR A 166 -3.91 12.58 3.55
CA THR A 166 -3.57 11.53 2.57
C THR A 166 -2.09 11.57 2.19
N TYR A 167 -1.51 12.77 2.06
CA TYR A 167 -0.08 12.94 1.77
C TYR A 167 0.78 12.41 2.90
N LEU A 168 0.49 12.81 4.15
CA LEU A 168 1.23 12.37 5.34
C LEU A 168 1.14 10.85 5.53
N GLN A 169 -0.04 10.25 5.37
CA GLN A 169 -0.18 8.79 5.39
C GLN A 169 0.73 8.10 4.37
N LYS A 170 0.77 8.61 3.12
CA LYS A 170 1.64 8.06 2.07
C LYS A 170 3.12 8.35 2.28
N PHE A 171 3.46 9.44 2.96
CA PHE A 171 4.83 9.77 3.31
C PHE A 171 5.36 8.76 4.34
N TRP A 172 4.60 8.55 5.42
CA TRP A 172 4.99 7.67 6.52
C TRP A 172 4.88 6.17 6.22
N THR A 173 4.25 5.76 5.10
CA THR A 173 4.37 4.37 4.63
C THR A 173 5.73 4.05 4.04
N LYS A 174 6.53 5.07 3.70
CA LYS A 174 7.87 4.92 3.12
C LYS A 174 9.00 5.25 4.10
N MET A 175 8.67 5.86 5.24
CA MET A 175 9.63 6.39 6.20
C MET A 175 9.45 5.69 7.54
N ASP A 176 10.57 5.45 8.24
CA ASP A 176 10.51 4.97 9.63
C ASP A 176 10.24 6.17 10.55
N TYR A 177 8.98 6.26 11.01
CA TYR A 177 8.54 7.33 11.88
C TYR A 177 9.33 7.38 13.20
N PHE A 178 9.56 6.23 13.84
CA PHE A 178 10.23 6.20 15.15
C PHE A 178 11.69 6.61 15.03
N GLU A 179 12.37 6.17 13.97
CA GLU A 179 13.73 6.61 13.68
C GLU A 179 13.81 8.12 13.46
N ILE A 180 12.91 8.68 12.65
CA ILE A 180 12.89 10.13 12.39
C ILE A 180 12.56 10.93 13.66
N ALA A 181 11.58 10.48 14.45
CA ALA A 181 11.25 11.10 15.72
C ALA A 181 12.46 11.12 16.67
N ARG A 182 13.24 10.03 16.76
CA ARG A 182 14.49 10.01 17.55
C ARG A 182 15.51 11.05 17.07
N ARG A 183 15.59 11.30 15.76
CA ARG A 183 16.49 12.33 15.21
C ARG A 183 16.02 13.74 15.54
N PHE A 184 14.71 13.98 15.54
CA PHE A 184 14.13 15.25 15.98
C PHE A 184 14.47 15.52 17.45
N GLU A 185 14.25 14.55 18.34
CA GLU A 185 14.59 14.66 19.76
C GLU A 185 16.09 14.90 19.97
N TYR A 186 16.95 14.11 19.31
CA TYR A 186 18.39 14.31 19.39
C TYR A 186 18.78 15.72 18.95
N ALA A 187 18.22 16.19 17.84
CA ALA A 187 18.51 17.52 17.33
C ALA A 187 18.06 18.61 18.30
N GLU A 188 16.89 18.46 18.92
CA GLU A 188 16.37 19.38 19.94
C GLU A 188 17.32 19.47 21.14
N ASP A 189 17.82 18.35 21.63
CA ASP A 189 18.72 18.30 22.80
C ASP A 189 20.12 18.83 22.51
N HIS A 190 20.69 18.55 21.33
CA HIS A 190 22.11 18.76 21.05
C HIS A 190 22.41 19.99 20.19
N TYR A 191 21.45 20.47 19.41
CA TYR A 191 21.68 21.55 18.45
C TYR A 191 20.86 22.81 18.72
N ARG A 192 20.21 22.92 19.88
CA ARG A 192 19.48 24.12 20.28
C ARG A 192 20.39 25.35 20.30
N GLN A 193 19.92 26.46 19.74
CA GLN A 193 20.65 27.73 19.66
C GLN A 193 19.80 28.85 20.25
N GLY A 194 20.03 29.17 21.53
CA GLY A 194 19.21 30.13 22.27
C GLY A 194 17.74 29.69 22.32
N ASN A 195 16.86 30.50 21.73
CA ASN A 195 15.42 30.21 21.63
C ASN A 195 15.03 29.44 20.36
N LYS A 196 15.98 29.16 19.45
CA LYS A 196 15.73 28.43 18.22
C LYS A 196 15.74 26.91 18.51
N PRO A 197 14.64 26.19 18.23
CA PRO A 197 14.59 24.73 18.38
C PRO A 197 15.74 24.06 17.62
N GLY A 198 16.26 22.99 18.21
CA GLY A 198 17.49 22.36 17.71
C GLY A 198 17.31 21.79 16.31
N TYR A 199 16.17 21.16 16.02
CA TYR A 199 15.82 20.66 14.68
C TYR A 199 15.60 21.75 13.60
N GLU A 200 15.52 23.03 14.00
CA GLU A 200 15.43 24.16 13.05
C GLU A 200 16.79 24.80 12.73
N THR A 201 17.83 24.45 13.48
CA THR A 201 19.20 24.88 13.20
C THR A 201 19.79 24.16 11.99
N ASP A 202 20.86 24.68 11.41
CA ASP A 202 21.46 24.08 10.22
C ASP A 202 21.98 22.67 10.53
N ARG A 203 22.70 22.49 11.65
CA ARG A 203 23.12 21.16 12.13
C ARG A 203 21.93 20.25 12.38
N GLY A 204 20.88 20.75 13.04
CA GLY A 204 19.69 19.95 13.34
C GLY A 204 18.93 19.50 12.11
N LYS A 205 18.75 20.37 11.11
CA LYS A 205 18.11 20.02 9.84
C LYS A 205 18.87 18.94 9.10
N ILE A 206 20.21 19.06 9.00
CA ILE A 206 21.05 18.04 8.37
C ILE A 206 20.98 16.73 9.16
N TYR A 207 21.04 16.77 10.49
CA TYR A 207 20.95 15.57 11.32
C TYR A 207 19.59 14.87 11.20
N VAL A 208 18.48 15.61 11.17
CA VAL A 208 17.14 15.03 10.99
C VAL A 208 17.00 14.41 9.59
N LYS A 209 17.45 15.12 8.56
CA LYS A 209 17.31 14.71 7.16
C LYS A 209 18.18 13.51 6.81
N TYR A 210 19.46 13.56 7.18
CA TYR A 210 20.47 12.57 6.76
C TYR A 210 20.80 11.55 7.85
N GLY A 211 20.38 11.78 9.09
CA GLY A 211 20.74 10.96 10.24
C GLY A 211 22.07 11.38 10.87
N PRO A 212 22.57 10.61 11.85
CA PRO A 212 23.88 10.84 12.44
C PRO A 212 24.97 10.75 11.37
N PRO A 213 25.95 11.67 11.38
CA PRO A 213 27.13 11.51 10.54
C PRO A 213 27.98 10.34 11.06
N ASP A 214 28.69 9.70 10.13
CA ASP A 214 29.57 8.58 10.42
C ASP A 214 30.87 9.05 11.07
N GLU A 215 31.36 10.22 10.68
CA GLU A 215 32.52 10.88 11.29
C GLU A 215 32.24 12.37 11.50
N LYS A 216 32.74 12.91 12.62
CA LYS A 216 32.73 14.34 12.92
C LYS A 216 34.14 14.83 13.22
N GLU A 217 34.61 15.80 12.46
CA GLU A 217 35.82 16.55 12.74
C GLU A 217 35.44 17.87 13.42
N LEU A 218 36.02 18.13 14.60
CA LEU A 218 35.73 19.32 15.40
C LEU A 218 36.98 20.18 15.51
N SER A 219 36.87 21.45 15.13
CA SER A 219 37.90 22.46 15.39
C SER A 219 37.37 23.48 16.39
N THR A 220 37.89 23.43 17.62
CA THR A 220 37.45 24.27 18.75
C THR A 220 38.32 25.52 18.96
N ILE A 221 39.47 25.60 18.29
CA ILE A 221 40.43 26.70 18.45
C ILE A 221 40.38 27.56 17.19
N ALA A 222 40.09 28.85 17.36
CA ALA A 222 40.32 29.82 16.32
C ALA A 222 41.84 29.99 16.13
N ILE A 223 42.35 29.67 14.94
CA ILE A 223 43.77 29.83 14.59
C ILE A 223 43.83 30.88 13.49
N GLU A 224 44.53 31.99 13.75
CA GLU A 224 44.85 33.19 12.94
C GLU A 224 43.79 33.72 11.93
N GLU A 225 43.19 32.87 11.09
CA GLU A 225 42.19 33.21 10.07
C GLU A 225 40.88 32.40 10.11
N SER A 226 40.77 31.31 10.86
CA SER A 226 39.58 30.44 10.87
C SER A 226 38.73 30.54 12.14
N LYS A 227 37.40 30.46 11.98
CA LYS A 227 36.45 30.33 13.09
C LYS A 227 36.27 28.85 13.50
N PRO A 228 35.78 28.55 14.72
CA PRO A 228 35.42 27.19 15.09
C PRO A 228 34.47 26.58 14.07
N TYR A 229 34.72 25.33 13.68
CA TYR A 229 33.95 24.63 12.65
C TYR A 229 33.74 23.15 13.00
N GLU A 230 32.70 22.57 12.42
CA GLU A 230 32.45 21.14 12.41
C GLU A 230 32.38 20.65 10.97
N ARG A 231 33.04 19.54 10.67
CA ARG A 231 32.89 18.83 9.39
C ARG A 231 32.29 17.46 9.64
N TRP A 232 31.19 17.17 8.96
CA TRP A 232 30.45 15.93 9.08
C TRP A 232 30.61 15.12 7.80
N TYR A 233 30.88 13.83 7.95
CA TYR A 233 31.04 12.89 6.85
C TYR A 233 30.01 11.79 6.92
N TYR A 234 29.54 11.37 5.75
CA TYR A 234 28.64 10.24 5.58
C TYR A 234 29.25 9.22 4.60
N PHE A 235 29.01 7.93 4.82
CA PHE A 235 29.54 6.83 4.00
C PHE A 235 29.18 6.93 2.52
N ASN A 236 28.06 7.57 2.20
CA ASN A 236 27.63 7.83 0.82
C ASN A 236 28.42 8.97 0.14
N GLY A 237 29.44 9.51 0.81
CA GLY A 237 30.28 10.60 0.32
C GLY A 237 29.74 11.99 0.62
N TYR A 238 28.59 12.12 1.30
CA TYR A 238 28.08 13.44 1.65
C TYR A 238 28.92 14.10 2.73
N GLN A 239 29.15 15.38 2.55
CA GLN A 239 29.94 16.20 3.45
C GLN A 239 29.24 17.52 3.74
N PHE A 240 29.36 17.97 4.98
CA PHE A 240 28.80 19.22 5.45
C PHE A 240 29.80 19.92 6.35
N ILE A 241 30.01 21.21 6.15
CA ILE A 241 30.89 22.03 6.97
C ILE A 241 30.06 23.15 7.59
N PHE A 242 30.03 23.16 8.92
CA PHE A 242 29.33 24.17 9.71
C PHE A 242 30.35 25.06 10.41
N VAL A 243 30.07 26.36 10.51
CA VAL A 243 30.98 27.33 11.13
C VAL A 243 30.23 28.19 12.15
N ASP A 244 30.81 28.37 13.32
CA ASP A 244 30.36 29.38 14.29
C ASP A 244 30.93 30.75 13.91
N VAL A 245 30.24 31.41 12.98
CA VAL A 245 30.69 32.70 12.41
C VAL A 245 30.80 33.79 13.48
N ARG A 246 29.91 33.76 14.48
CA ARG A 246 29.75 34.81 15.49
C ARG A 246 30.47 34.51 16.80
N GLY A 247 30.90 33.27 17.04
CA GLY A 247 31.48 32.86 18.31
C GLY A 247 30.41 32.67 19.40
N THR A 248 29.17 32.42 19.00
CA THR A 248 28.00 32.29 19.89
C THR A 248 27.50 30.85 19.98
N ASN A 249 28.30 29.89 19.51
CA ASN A 249 27.93 28.49 19.33
C ASN A 249 26.78 28.29 18.31
N GLU A 250 26.57 29.28 17.44
CA GLU A 250 25.56 29.29 16.37
C GLU A 250 26.17 28.84 15.05
N PHE A 251 26.34 27.52 14.92
CA PHE A 251 26.89 26.90 13.72
C PHE A 251 25.94 27.04 12.52
N THR A 252 26.46 27.65 11.46
CA THR A 252 25.80 27.87 10.17
C THR A 252 26.37 26.92 9.13
N LEU A 253 25.54 26.30 8.28
CA LEU A 253 26.01 25.48 7.16
C LEU A 253 26.70 26.38 6.13
N VAL A 254 28.01 26.24 6.01
CA VAL A 254 28.82 27.04 5.09
C VAL A 254 29.03 26.32 3.78
N TRP A 255 29.37 25.04 3.81
CA TRP A 255 29.64 24.26 2.59
C TRP A 255 29.04 22.87 2.66
N THR A 256 28.62 22.35 1.50
CA THR A 256 28.24 20.96 1.29
C THR A 256 28.40 20.57 -0.18
N ASN A 257 28.72 19.30 -0.43
CA ASN A 257 28.74 18.71 -1.76
C ASN A 257 27.38 18.14 -2.21
N VAL A 258 26.35 18.21 -1.36
CA VAL A 258 25.01 17.69 -1.66
C VAL A 258 24.25 18.69 -2.52
N ARG A 259 23.86 18.26 -3.73
CA ARG A 259 23.26 19.14 -4.75
C ARG A 259 21.95 19.80 -4.35
N ASP A 260 21.14 19.10 -3.56
CA ASP A 260 19.84 19.59 -3.09
C ASP A 260 19.94 20.47 -1.84
N GLU A 261 21.16 20.69 -1.34
CA GLU A 261 21.47 21.57 -0.21
C GLU A 261 22.24 22.79 -0.69
N HIS A 262 22.17 23.88 0.09
CA HIS A 262 22.72 25.16 -0.32
C HIS A 262 23.96 25.54 0.50
N SER A 263 25.10 25.65 -0.19
CA SER A 263 26.30 26.27 0.35
C SER A 263 26.19 27.80 0.41
N GLN A 264 27.00 28.43 1.25
CA GLN A 264 27.09 29.88 1.41
C GLN A 264 28.51 30.39 1.10
N PRO A 265 28.87 30.59 -0.19
CA PRO A 265 30.23 30.97 -0.60
C PRO A 265 30.78 32.23 0.05
N THR A 266 29.91 33.20 0.38
CA THR A 266 30.29 34.43 1.09
C THR A 266 30.86 34.19 2.49
N LEU A 267 30.63 33.01 3.05
CA LEU A 267 31.12 32.59 4.37
C LEU A 267 32.41 31.75 4.29
N TYR A 268 32.92 31.40 3.10
CA TYR A 268 34.14 30.58 2.97
C TYR A 268 35.37 31.25 3.58
N LYS A 269 35.39 32.59 3.67
CA LYS A 269 36.44 33.35 4.35
C LYS A 269 36.64 32.99 5.83
N TYR A 270 35.68 32.30 6.47
CA TYR A 270 35.78 31.84 7.85
C TYR A 270 36.36 30.44 7.99
N LEU A 271 36.63 29.75 6.86
CA LEU A 271 37.24 28.44 6.81
C LEU A 271 38.78 28.53 6.73
N PRO A 272 39.50 27.52 7.26
CA PRO A 272 40.94 27.40 7.05
C PRO A 272 41.33 27.46 5.57
N ALA A 273 42.50 28.02 5.25
CA ALA A 273 43.01 28.10 3.88
C ALA A 273 43.06 26.73 3.18
N ALA A 274 43.52 25.69 3.88
CA ALA A 274 43.57 24.32 3.34
C ALA A 274 42.19 23.81 2.91
N ILE A 275 41.15 24.02 3.72
CA ILE A 275 39.77 23.64 3.39
C ILE A 275 39.25 24.48 2.23
N ARG A 276 39.55 25.78 2.19
CA ARG A 276 39.16 26.65 1.06
C ARG A 276 39.75 26.18 -0.27
N GLU A 277 40.95 25.63 -0.30
CA GLU A 277 41.54 25.06 -1.53
C GLU A 277 40.92 23.70 -1.88
N GLU A 278 40.52 22.89 -0.89
CA GLU A 278 39.85 21.59 -1.10
C GLU A 278 38.48 21.73 -1.75
N ILE A 279 37.73 22.78 -1.42
CA ILE A 279 36.31 22.94 -1.80
C ILE A 279 36.07 23.80 -3.05
N LYS A 280 37.13 24.28 -3.72
CA LYS A 280 37.06 25.03 -4.98
C LYS A 280 36.76 24.12 -6.16
#